data_AF-X1VNU1-F1
#
_entry.id   AF-X1VNU1-F1
#
_cell.length_a   1.000
_cell.length_b   1.000
_cell.length_c   1.000
_cell.angle_alpha   90.00
_cell.angle_beta   90.00
_cell.angle_gamma   90.00
#
_symmetry.space_group_name_H-M   'P 1'
#
loop_
_entity.id
_entity.type
_entity.pdbx_description
1 polymer ?
#
loop_
_entity_poly.entity_id
_entity_poly.type
_entity_poly.pdbx_seq_one_letter_code
_entity_poly.pdbx_strand_id
1 'polypeptide(L)' 'MIWWQGFRGLIGFVPQDAFLFTGTIKENLLYGIDNPTTEMENKMIEVSKFLGLHNFVETLNKKYDKNLKENGSNISIGQR' A
#
# COMPACT_ATOMS: atom_id res chain seq x y z
N MET A 1 30.87 0.58 5.22
CA MET A 1 29.90 0.75 4.10
C MET A 1 28.50 0.88 4.70
N ILE A 2 28.08 2.09 5.11
CA ILE A 2 26.89 2.28 5.98
C ILE A 2 26.08 3.56 5.68
N TRP A 3 26.22 4.16 4.49
CA TRP A 3 25.66 5.49 4.20
C TRP A 3 24.35 5.51 3.39
N TRP A 4 23.74 4.35 3.10
CA TRP A 4 22.53 4.32 2.26
C TRP A 4 21.19 4.28 3.00
N GLN A 5 21.15 3.92 4.28
CA GLN A 5 19.87 3.74 4.97
C GLN A 5 19.16 5.05 5.32
N GLY A 6 19.91 6.11 5.66
CA GLY A 6 19.32 7.39 6.12
C GLY A 6 18.59 8.20 5.05
N PHE A 7 18.92 8.04 3.77
CA PHE A 7 18.36 8.85 2.69
C PHE A 7 17.01 8.32 2.17
N ARG A 8 16.75 7.02 2.34
CA ARG A 8 15.54 6.36 1.81
C ARG A 8 14.25 6.77 2.53
N GLY A 9 14.33 7.18 3.79
CA GLY A 9 13.17 7.71 4.53
C GLY A 9 12.75 9.12 4.12
N LEU A 10 13.57 9.83 3.33
CA LEU A 10 13.31 11.19 2.87
C LEU A 10 12.81 11.26 1.41
N ILE A 11 12.77 10.12 0.71
CA ILE A 11 12.41 10.04 -0.70
C ILE A 11 11.23 9.08 -0.89
N GLY A 12 10.12 9.58 -1.42
CA GLY A 12 9.05 8.76 -1.97
C GLY A 12 9.39 8.31 -3.40
N PHE A 13 9.42 7.00 -3.64
CA PHE A 13 9.66 6.43 -4.97
C PHE A 13 8.39 5.76 -5.49
N VAL A 14 7.96 6.14 -6.70
CA VAL A 14 6.82 5.52 -7.39
C VAL A 14 7.36 4.79 -8.62
N PRO A 15 7.42 3.44 -8.61
CA PRO A 15 7.88 2.68 -9.77
C PRO A 15 6.89 2.77 -10.94
N GLN A 16 7.36 2.62 -12.17
CA GLN A 16 6.48 2.55 -13.35
C GLN A 16 5.61 1.29 -13.38
N ASP A 17 6.13 0.17 -12.86
CA ASP A 17 5.36 -1.04 -12.58
C ASP A 17 5.10 -1.14 -11.08
N ALA A 18 3.85 -1.07 -10.68
CA ALA A 18 3.50 -1.22 -9.28
C ALA A 18 3.76 -2.65 -8.80
N PHE A 19 4.69 -2.78 -7.86
CA PHE A 19 5.03 -4.04 -7.22
C PHE A 19 4.23 -4.18 -5.93
N LEU A 20 3.25 -5.10 -5.94
CA LEU A 20 2.48 -5.47 -4.75
C LEU A 20 3.08 -6.72 -4.12
N PHE A 21 3.38 -6.64 -2.84
CA PHE A 21 3.84 -7.74 -2.01
C PHE A 21 2.67 -8.68 -1.65
N THR A 22 2.99 -9.95 -1.45
CA THR A 22 2.03 -10.91 -0.85
C THR A 22 1.71 -10.45 0.57
N GLY A 23 0.42 -10.34 0.88
CA GLY A 23 -0.07 -9.75 2.12
C GLY A 23 -1.39 -9.02 1.89
N THR A 24 -1.87 -8.28 2.87
CA THR A 24 -3.09 -7.49 2.73
C THR A 24 -2.85 -6.20 1.94
N ILE A 25 -3.92 -5.60 1.42
CA ILE A 25 -3.87 -4.26 0.82
C ILE A 25 -3.36 -3.24 1.85
N LYS A 26 -3.78 -3.37 3.11
CA LYS A 26 -3.32 -2.53 4.22
C LYS A 26 -1.82 -2.62 4.44
N GLU A 27 -1.27 -3.83 4.48
CA GLU A 27 0.18 -4.06 4.64
C GLU A 27 0.99 -3.46 3.48
N ASN A 28 0.43 -3.48 2.26
CA ASN A 28 1.06 -2.84 1.11
C ASN A 28 0.99 -1.30 1.17
N LEU A 29 -0.12 -0.73 1.62
CA LEU A 29 -0.28 0.73 1.75
C LEU A 29 0.55 1.32 2.90
N LEU A 30 0.77 0.55 3.97
CA LEU A 30 1.58 0.93 5.12
C LEU A 30 3.01 0.37 5.03
N TYR A 31 3.43 -0.06 3.84
CA TYR A 31 4.75 -0.63 3.64
C TYR A 31 5.86 0.36 4.04
N GLY A 32 6.78 -0.10 4.87
CA GLY A 32 7.87 0.72 5.41
C GLY A 32 7.54 1.47 6.71
N ILE A 33 6.33 1.30 7.26
CA ILE A 33 5.96 1.80 8.58
C ILE A 33 5.94 0.62 9.56
N ASP A 34 6.87 0.62 10.51
CA ASP A 34 6.88 -0.35 11.59
C ASP A 34 5.81 0.02 12.64
N ASN A 35 4.95 -0.93 13.01
CA ASN A 35 3.87 -0.78 13.99
C ASN A 35 2.97 0.45 13.77
N PRO A 36 2.17 0.50 12.67
CA PRO A 36 1.29 1.62 12.39
C PRO A 36 0.28 1.84 13.53
N THR A 37 0.11 3.10 13.92
CA THR A 37 -0.90 3.49 14.90
C THR A 37 -2.29 3.53 14.28
N THR A 38 -3.35 3.47 15.09
CA THR A 38 -4.73 3.64 14.63
C THR A 38 -4.95 4.98 13.90
N GLU A 39 -4.22 6.03 14.29
CA GLU A 39 -4.25 7.33 13.60
C GLU A 39 -3.68 7.23 12.18
N MET A 40 -2.58 6.51 12.00
CA MET A 40 -2.00 6.24 10.67
C MET A 40 -2.93 5.39 9.81
N GLU A 41 -3.61 4.39 10.37
CA GLU A 41 -4.61 3.61 9.63
C GLU A 41 -5.78 4.49 9.17
N ASN A 42 -6.28 5.39 10.03
CA ASN A 42 -7.30 6.37 9.64
C ASN A 42 -6.78 7.29 8.53
N LYS A 43 -5.52 7.74 8.62
CA LYS A 43 -4.91 8.59 7.59
C LYS A 43 -4.76 7.87 6.25
N MET A 44 -4.39 6.58 6.28
CA MET A 44 -4.34 5.72 5.10
C MET A 44 -5.69 5.68 4.39
N ILE A 45 -6.80 5.55 5.14
CA ILE A 45 -8.16 5.54 4.57
C ILE A 45 -8.50 6.91 3.95
N GLU A 46 -8.17 8.02 4.62
CA GLU A 46 -8.38 9.37 4.06
C GLU A 46 -7.64 9.57 2.74
N VAL A 47 -6.35 9.23 2.70
CA VAL A 47 -5.53 9.34 1.49
C VAL A 47 -6.07 8.42 0.39
N SER A 48 -6.48 7.21 0.73
CA SER A 48 -7.09 6.28 -0.21
C SER A 48 -8.41 6.81 -0.79
N LYS A 49 -9.20 7.55 -0.02
CA LYS A 49 -10.41 8.25 -0.50
C LYS A 49 -10.05 9.38 -1.44
N PHE A 50 -9.08 10.20 -1.07
CA PHE A 50 -8.61 11.32 -1.90
C PHE A 50 -8.07 10.87 -3.26
N LEU A 51 -7.37 9.74 -3.29
CA LEU A 51 -6.84 9.13 -4.52
C LEU A 51 -7.88 8.31 -5.31
N GLY A 52 -9.12 8.17 -4.82
CA GLY A 52 -10.16 7.36 -5.44
C GLY A 52 -9.99 5.84 -5.29
N LEU A 53 -8.90 5.38 -4.68
CA LEU A 53 -8.62 3.97 -4.40
C LEU A 53 -9.64 3.34 -3.45
N HIS A 54 -10.17 4.10 -2.50
CA HIS A 54 -11.10 3.58 -1.50
C HIS A 54 -12.35 2.96 -2.13
N ASN A 55 -12.89 3.57 -3.18
CA ASN A 55 -14.07 3.05 -3.87
C ASN A 55 -13.80 1.69 -4.50
N PHE A 56 -12.61 1.49 -5.07
CA PHE A 56 -12.19 0.19 -5.58
C PHE A 56 -12.04 -0.82 -4.44
N VAL A 57 -11.33 -0.46 -3.37
CA VAL A 57 -11.12 -1.35 -2.22
C VAL A 57 -12.44 -1.81 -1.60
N GLU A 58 -13.45 -0.92 -1.54
CA GLU A 58 -14.79 -1.24 -1.04
C GLU A 58 -15.53 -2.28 -1.90
N THR A 59 -15.21 -2.43 -3.19
CA THR A 59 -15.78 -3.49 -4.05
C THR A 59 -15.20 -4.88 -3.75
N LEU A 60 -14.09 -4.95 -3.01
CA LEU A 60 -13.37 -6.19 -2.77
C LEU A 60 -13.90 -6.88 -1.50
N ASN A 61 -14.10 -8.20 -1.59
CA ASN A 61 -14.35 -8.99 -0.38
C ASN A 61 -13.18 -8.84 0.61
N LYS A 62 -13.49 -8.54 1.87
CA LYS A 62 -12.55 -8.20 2.96
C LYS A 62 -11.82 -6.86 2.81
N LYS A 63 -12.13 -6.03 1.81
CA LYS A 63 -11.66 -4.64 1.68
C LYS A 63 -10.13 -4.51 1.87
N TYR A 64 -9.67 -3.65 2.78
CA TYR A 64 -8.24 -3.45 3.08
C TYR A 64 -7.55 -4.69 3.65
N ASP A 65 -8.30 -5.62 4.25
CA ASP A 65 -7.80 -6.90 4.76
C ASP A 65 -7.81 -8.00 3.68
N LYS A 66 -8.12 -7.66 2.42
CA LYS A 66 -8.02 -8.61 1.31
C LYS A 66 -6.56 -8.98 1.08
N ASN A 67 -6.29 -10.28 1.13
CA ASN A 67 -4.99 -10.83 0.76
C ASN A 67 -4.76 -10.73 -0.76
N LEU A 68 -3.63 -10.14 -1.10
CA LEU A 68 -3.00 -10.11 -2.42
C LEU A 68 -2.12 -11.35 -2.55
N LYS A 69 -2.24 -12.03 -3.69
CA LYS A 69 -1.33 -13.12 -4.08
C LYS A 69 -0.06 -12.51 -4.70
N GLU A 70 0.98 -13.32 -4.86
CA GLU A 70 2.25 -12.88 -5.46
C GLU A 70 2.01 -12.05 -6.73
N ASN A 71 2.66 -10.89 -6.79
CA ASN A 71 2.59 -9.98 -7.92
C ASN A 71 1.17 -9.46 -8.23
N GLY A 72 0.28 -9.36 -7.23
CA GLY A 72 -1.05 -8.75 -7.40
C GLY A 72 -1.89 -9.42 -8.49
N SER A 73 -1.68 -10.72 -8.75
CA SER A 73 -2.28 -11.46 -9.87
C SER A 73 -3.82 -11.53 -9.85
N ASN A 74 -4.45 -10.97 -8.81
CA ASN A 74 -5.88 -10.86 -8.62
C ASN A 74 -6.41 -9.41 -8.78
N ILE A 75 -5.59 -8.47 -9.27
CA ILE A 75 -5.91 -7.05 -9.47
C ILE A 75 -5.42 -6.63 -10.87
N SER A 76 -6.18 -5.75 -11.54
CA SER A 76 -5.83 -5.26 -12.87
C SER A 76 -4.65 -4.28 -12.83
N ILE A 77 -3.93 -4.12 -13.95
CA ILE A 77 -2.73 -3.27 -14.04
C ILE A 77 -3.00 -1.81 -13.63
N GLY A 78 -4.17 -1.24 -13.94
CA GLY A 78 -4.52 0.14 -13.57
C GLY A 78 -4.95 0.33 -12.11
N GLN A 79 -5.15 -0.77 -11.38
CA GLN A 79 -5.45 -0.78 -9.93
C GLN A 79 -4.22 -1.14 -9.10
N ARG A 80 -3.13 -1.47 -9.78
CA ARG A 80 -1.87 -1.87 -9.19
C ARG A 80 -1.12 -0.64 -8.71
#